data_AF-A0A9P7DXA8-F1
#
_entry.id   AF-A0A9P7DXA8-F1
#
_cell.length_a   1.000
_cell.length_b   1.000
_cell.length_c   1.000
_cell.angle_alpha   90.00
_cell.angle_beta   90.00
_cell.angle_gamma   90.00
#
_symmetry.space_group_name_H-M   'P 1'
#
loop_
_entity.id
_entity.type
_entity.pdbx_description
1 polymer ?
#
loop_
_entity_poly.entity_id
_entity_poly.type
_entity_poly.pdbx_seq_one_letter_code
_entity_poly.pdbx_strand_id
1 'polypeptide(L)'
;MSYIGGMECTDLHRSTIKTSIAESRHSHMKREMKIRSKRCRSFVQPSRHTSFIIMLSNSHFTPFSTAQANGLIVVPAFALLSALALAFIVFRSIHLVVIPSFQRNGPACRAPENLFFRTQLGHYAASLVLSNVFLTAAGLMEFFWVKQSGIHQGSTFAVLMQIGYWSTCFFSGAIGVHTCNSLVFRLYQISYLSVVVIAFGWIMSLLIALAPISQADVYGPVTVSCGVMTAYPGKIFGLEAFPVILVSVLLVIIYSPIFLFLGGILHVKGGIKLTCKAQGRWCAVTDSEEYHRFLAAVAKTISPVLTSCLAFVSLLLPIAVVNMAQSSGRVIPFGVGVFAHVCCSMLGLVNVGLMYNTFRVLSPVFH
;
A
#
# COMPACT_ATOMS: atom_id res chain seq x y z
N MET A 1 -33.53 37.90 60.59
CA MET A 1 -33.24 36.54 61.08
C MET A 1 -32.05 36.05 60.27
N SER A 2 -30.86 36.23 60.84
CA SER A 2 -29.57 35.95 60.20
C SER A 2 -29.17 34.50 60.46
N TYR A 3 -28.60 33.82 59.46
CA TYR A 3 -27.79 32.63 59.67
C TYR A 3 -26.45 32.78 58.94
N ILE A 4 -25.41 32.82 59.77
CA ILE A 4 -23.99 32.71 59.45
C ILE A 4 -23.57 31.27 59.81
N GLY A 5 -22.69 30.68 59.00
CA GLY A 5 -21.96 29.46 59.33
C GLY A 5 -21.68 28.64 58.07
N GLY A 6 -20.50 28.15 57.76
CA GLY A 6 -19.20 28.13 58.44
C GLY A 6 -18.36 27.21 57.56
N MET A 7 -17.25 27.73 57.01
CA MET A 7 -16.44 27.00 56.03
C MET A 7 -15.00 27.08 56.51
N GLU A 8 -14.49 25.98 57.08
CA GLU A 8 -13.07 25.91 57.46
C GLU A 8 -12.51 24.47 57.45
N CYS A 9 -11.28 24.39 56.94
CA CYS A 9 -10.22 23.45 57.31
C CYS A 9 -10.33 21.95 56.95
N THR A 10 -10.31 21.60 55.66
CA THR A 10 -9.85 20.25 55.23
C THR A 10 -8.93 20.19 54.00
N ASP A 11 -8.71 21.28 53.26
CA ASP A 11 -8.00 21.19 51.96
C ASP A 11 -6.48 21.43 52.00
N LEU A 12 -5.91 21.92 53.10
CA LEU A 12 -4.48 22.27 53.11
C LEU A 12 -3.56 21.05 53.30
N HIS A 13 -4.04 19.94 53.87
CA HIS A 13 -3.18 18.79 54.18
C HIS A 13 -3.02 17.79 53.02
N ARG A 14 -3.86 17.88 51.99
CA ARG A 14 -3.83 16.97 50.82
C ARG A 14 -2.87 17.43 49.72
N SER A 15 -2.47 18.70 49.72
CA SER A 15 -1.54 19.27 48.73
C SER A 15 -0.10 18.83 48.97
N THR A 16 0.37 18.81 50.22
CA THR A 16 1.78 18.56 50.57
C THR A 16 2.20 17.09 50.41
N ILE A 17 1.26 16.14 50.46
CA ILE A 17 1.56 14.71 50.26
C ILE A 17 1.79 14.39 48.77
N LYS A 18 1.13 15.12 47.85
CA LYS A 18 1.27 14.85 46.40
C LYS A 18 2.63 15.28 45.84
N THR A 19 3.23 16.34 46.38
CA THR A 19 4.55 16.82 45.94
C THR A 19 5.68 15.90 46.39
N SER A 20 5.63 15.36 47.60
CA SER A 20 6.65 14.41 48.10
C SER A 20 6.70 13.08 47.32
N ILE A 21 5.55 12.56 46.89
CA ILE A 21 5.48 11.31 46.10
C ILE A 21 6.02 11.51 44.66
N ALA A 22 5.83 12.70 44.07
CA ALA A 22 6.32 13.01 42.74
C ALA A 22 7.87 13.08 42.70
N GLU A 23 8.48 13.63 43.74
CA GLU A 23 9.93 13.81 43.81
C GLU A 23 10.67 12.47 44.06
N SER A 24 10.08 11.57 44.86
CA SER A 24 10.61 10.23 45.09
C SER A 24 10.61 9.36 43.81
N ARG A 25 9.54 9.41 43.00
CA ARG A 25 9.46 8.67 41.72
C ARG A 25 10.48 9.15 40.69
N HIS A 26 10.79 10.44 40.66
CA HIS A 26 11.73 10.99 39.70
C HIS A 26 13.19 10.56 39.98
N SER A 27 13.54 10.35 41.26
CA SER A 27 14.87 9.88 41.67
C SER A 27 15.08 8.39 41.37
N HIS A 28 14.03 7.56 41.53
CA HIS A 28 14.10 6.12 41.27
C HIS A 28 14.22 5.82 39.76
N MET A 29 13.51 6.57 38.91
CA MET A 29 13.57 6.39 37.45
C MET A 29 14.92 6.79 36.84
N LYS A 30 15.63 7.78 37.42
CA LYS A 30 17.01 8.12 37.01
C LYS A 30 18.03 7.02 37.35
N ARG A 31 17.82 6.25 38.43
CA ARG A 31 18.70 5.11 38.77
C ARG A 31 18.49 3.91 37.85
N GLU A 32 17.24 3.60 37.51
CA GLU A 32 16.87 2.52 36.57
C GLU A 32 17.43 2.76 35.15
N MET A 33 17.35 3.98 34.61
CA MET A 33 17.91 4.29 33.29
C MET A 33 19.44 4.16 33.24
N LYS A 34 20.13 4.48 34.34
CA LYS A 34 21.60 4.37 34.41
C LYS A 34 22.07 2.91 34.45
N ILE A 35 21.26 1.99 34.99
CA ILE A 35 21.55 0.56 35.00
C ILE A 35 21.26 -0.09 33.63
N ARG A 36 20.18 0.30 32.93
CA ARG A 36 19.88 -0.20 31.57
C ARG A 36 20.90 0.27 30.53
N SER A 37 21.42 1.50 30.65
CA SER A 37 22.44 2.04 29.74
C SER A 37 23.77 1.26 29.80
N LYS A 38 24.15 0.73 30.97
CA LYS A 38 25.38 -0.08 31.11
C LYS A 38 25.24 -1.52 30.61
N ARG A 39 24.02 -2.06 30.51
CA ARG A 39 23.78 -3.44 30.05
C ARG A 39 23.66 -3.57 28.51
N CYS A 40 23.46 -2.47 27.78
CA CYS A 40 23.42 -2.49 26.31
C CYS A 40 24.79 -2.36 25.61
N ARG A 41 25.91 -2.35 26.36
CA ARG A 41 27.24 -2.14 25.78
C ARG A 41 28.11 -3.42 25.69
N SER A 42 27.51 -4.59 25.90
CA SER A 42 28.26 -5.86 26.01
C SER A 42 27.80 -6.97 25.05
N PHE A 43 27.11 -6.65 23.95
CA PHE A 43 26.70 -7.65 22.96
C PHE A 43 26.76 -7.10 21.54
N VAL A 44 27.98 -6.85 21.06
CA VAL A 44 28.27 -6.75 19.63
C VAL A 44 29.29 -7.84 19.33
N GLN A 45 28.76 -9.03 19.07
CA GLN A 45 29.53 -10.15 18.53
C GLN A 45 29.49 -10.01 17.00
N PRO A 46 30.62 -9.79 16.31
CA PRO A 46 30.65 -9.74 14.85
C PRO A 46 30.69 -11.17 14.34
N SER A 47 29.53 -11.77 14.09
CA SER A 47 29.46 -13.13 13.55
C SER A 47 28.10 -13.33 12.87
N ARG A 48 28.12 -13.72 11.59
CA ARG A 48 26.98 -14.07 10.69
C ARG A 48 26.43 -13.00 9.73
N HIS A 49 27.24 -12.08 9.21
CA HIS A 49 26.89 -11.40 7.94
C HIS A 49 27.49 -12.07 6.69
N THR A 50 28.33 -13.10 6.86
CA THR A 50 29.03 -13.75 5.74
C THR A 50 28.23 -14.88 5.09
N SER A 51 27.14 -15.36 5.68
CA SER A 51 26.35 -16.47 5.11
C SER A 51 25.34 -16.06 4.03
N PHE A 52 25.01 -14.76 3.90
CA PHE A 52 24.14 -14.28 2.81
C PHE A 52 24.92 -14.01 1.51
N ILE A 53 26.25 -14.00 1.57
CA ILE A 53 27.13 -13.71 0.40
C ILE A 53 27.53 -15.00 -0.33
N ILE A 54 27.39 -16.18 0.28
CA ILE A 54 27.95 -17.44 -0.27
C ILE A 54 27.03 -18.12 -1.31
N MET A 55 25.79 -17.64 -1.55
CA MET A 55 24.96 -18.12 -2.68
C MET A 55 25.24 -17.44 -4.04
N LEU A 56 26.30 -16.64 -4.17
CA LEU A 56 26.64 -15.90 -5.41
C LEU A 56 27.62 -16.65 -6.36
N SER A 57 27.91 -17.93 -6.13
CA SER A 57 29.13 -18.57 -6.65
C SER A 57 29.16 -18.99 -8.14
N ASN A 58 28.17 -18.62 -8.97
CA ASN A 58 28.26 -18.75 -10.45
C ASN A 58 27.31 -17.74 -11.13
N SER A 59 27.36 -16.47 -10.72
CA SER A 59 26.49 -15.46 -11.31
C SER A 59 26.96 -15.06 -12.71
N HIS A 60 26.19 -15.42 -13.74
CA HIS A 60 26.41 -14.93 -15.10
C HIS A 60 26.21 -13.41 -15.12
N PHE A 61 27.28 -12.65 -15.40
CA PHE A 61 27.24 -11.20 -15.49
C PHE A 61 26.93 -10.78 -16.92
N THR A 62 25.88 -9.98 -17.10
CA THR A 62 25.50 -9.45 -18.42
C THR A 62 25.78 -7.95 -18.46
N PRO A 63 26.80 -7.48 -19.22
CA PRO A 63 27.17 -6.07 -19.25
C PRO A 63 26.15 -5.24 -20.04
N PHE A 64 25.96 -3.98 -19.62
CA PHE A 64 25.18 -2.99 -20.35
C PHE A 64 26.05 -2.18 -21.32
N SER A 65 25.48 -1.80 -22.47
CA SER A 65 26.08 -0.73 -23.27
C SER A 65 25.90 0.64 -22.60
N THR A 66 26.80 1.60 -22.87
CA THR A 66 26.73 2.96 -22.29
C THR A 66 25.41 3.67 -22.61
N ALA A 67 24.87 3.48 -23.82
CA ALA A 67 23.58 4.04 -24.22
C ALA A 67 22.41 3.44 -23.41
N GLN A 68 22.43 2.12 -23.17
CA GLN A 68 21.44 1.45 -22.34
C GLN A 68 21.53 1.90 -20.88
N ALA A 69 22.74 2.01 -20.32
CA ALA A 69 22.94 2.48 -18.95
C ALA A 69 22.35 3.88 -18.74
N ASN A 70 22.56 4.80 -19.69
CA ASN A 70 22.00 6.15 -19.62
C ASN A 70 20.47 6.16 -19.65
N GLY A 71 19.85 5.34 -20.50
CA GLY A 71 18.39 5.21 -20.55
C GLY A 71 17.82 4.56 -19.28
N LEU A 72 18.55 3.62 -18.68
CA LEU A 72 18.12 2.88 -17.51
C LEU A 72 18.06 3.75 -16.25
N ILE A 73 18.83 4.85 -16.15
CA ILE A 73 18.83 5.79 -15.00
C ILE A 73 17.44 6.35 -14.68
N VAL A 74 16.56 6.45 -15.67
CA VAL A 74 15.21 6.99 -15.49
C VAL A 74 14.36 6.10 -14.56
N VAL A 75 14.47 4.77 -14.67
CA VAL A 75 13.70 3.83 -13.84
C VAL A 75 13.98 3.98 -12.34
N PRO A 76 15.24 3.88 -11.85
CA PRO A 76 15.53 4.03 -10.43
C PRO A 76 15.26 5.45 -9.91
N ALA A 77 15.29 6.49 -10.77
CA ALA A 77 14.88 7.84 -10.37
C ALA A 77 13.39 7.88 -9.99
N PHE A 78 12.51 7.30 -10.81
CA PHE A 78 11.09 7.16 -10.48
C PHE A 78 10.85 6.21 -9.31
N ALA A 79 11.60 5.11 -9.21
CA ALA A 79 11.53 4.19 -8.08
C ALA A 79 11.93 4.88 -6.76
N LEU A 80 12.95 5.74 -6.78
CA LEU A 80 13.37 6.54 -5.63
C LEU A 80 12.30 7.56 -5.23
N LEU A 81 11.72 8.27 -6.19
CA LEU A 81 10.63 9.21 -5.93
C LEU A 81 9.43 8.48 -5.29
N SER A 82 9.09 7.32 -5.82
CA SER A 82 8.05 6.42 -5.30
C SER A 82 8.37 5.93 -3.89
N ALA A 83 9.61 5.49 -3.64
CA ALA A 83 10.08 5.07 -2.33
C ALA A 83 10.03 6.21 -1.30
N LEU A 84 10.41 7.43 -1.67
CA LEU A 84 10.30 8.61 -0.80
C LEU A 84 8.85 8.92 -0.44
N ALA A 85 7.94 8.85 -1.41
CA ALA A 85 6.51 9.06 -1.17
C ALA A 85 5.91 7.98 -0.26
N LEU A 86 6.27 6.71 -0.46
CA LEU A 86 5.86 5.59 0.39
C LEU A 86 6.45 5.74 1.80
N ALA A 87 7.73 6.09 1.93
CA ALA A 87 8.38 6.31 3.20
C ALA A 87 7.71 7.45 3.98
N PHE A 88 7.38 8.56 3.30
CA PHE A 88 6.65 9.68 3.90
C PHE A 88 5.31 9.23 4.47
N ILE A 89 4.54 8.43 3.72
CA ILE A 89 3.21 8.05 4.21
C ILE A 89 3.25 6.95 5.27
N VAL A 90 4.20 6.01 5.19
CA VAL A 90 4.45 5.03 6.24
C VAL A 90 4.88 5.74 7.51
N PHE A 91 5.83 6.68 7.41
CA PHE A 91 6.27 7.50 8.54
C PHE A 91 5.11 8.28 9.17
N ARG A 92 4.30 8.97 8.35
CA ARG A 92 3.12 9.69 8.82
C ARG A 92 2.11 8.75 9.49
N SER A 93 1.86 7.57 8.91
CA SER A 93 0.93 6.59 9.47
C SER A 93 1.43 6.04 10.81
N ILE A 94 2.72 5.72 10.93
CA ILE A 94 3.34 5.30 12.20
C ILE A 94 3.21 6.42 13.23
N HIS A 95 3.54 7.65 12.86
CA HIS A 95 3.49 8.80 13.76
C HIS A 95 2.07 9.07 14.27
N LEU A 96 1.06 9.00 13.41
CA LEU A 96 -0.33 9.31 13.77
C LEU A 96 -1.09 8.16 14.44
N VAL A 97 -0.77 6.90 14.09
CA VAL A 97 -1.52 5.73 14.57
C VAL A 97 -0.79 5.04 15.71
N VAL A 98 0.50 4.76 15.52
CA VAL A 98 1.27 3.88 16.41
C VAL A 98 1.67 4.62 17.69
N ILE A 99 2.24 5.83 17.57
CA ILE A 99 2.73 6.58 18.73
C ILE A 99 1.61 6.89 19.74
N PRO A 100 0.43 7.42 19.34
CA PRO A 100 -0.65 7.69 20.30
C PRO A 100 -1.24 6.41 20.90
N SER A 101 -1.28 5.30 20.16
CA SER A 101 -1.75 4.01 20.67
C SER A 101 -0.88 3.50 21.83
N PHE A 102 0.42 3.79 21.83
CA PHE A 102 1.31 3.44 22.93
C PHE A 102 1.25 4.43 24.10
N GLN A 103 0.90 5.70 23.86
CA GLN A 103 0.95 6.74 24.89
C GLN A 103 -0.25 6.77 25.84
N ARG A 104 -1.35 6.04 25.56
CA ARG A 104 -2.54 5.67 26.39
C ARG A 104 -3.19 6.70 27.36
N ASN A 105 -2.62 7.88 27.56
CA ASN A 105 -2.88 8.77 28.70
C ASN A 105 -3.29 10.20 28.29
N GLY A 106 -3.54 10.46 27.01
CA GLY A 106 -3.98 11.78 26.54
C GLY A 106 -5.36 11.72 25.88
N PRO A 107 -6.28 12.68 26.14
CA PRO A 107 -7.48 12.91 25.34
C PRO A 107 -7.11 13.51 23.97
N ALA A 108 -6.19 12.87 23.25
CA ALA A 108 -5.72 13.34 21.96
C ALA A 108 -6.87 13.23 20.95
N CYS A 109 -7.18 14.38 20.34
CA CYS A 109 -8.12 14.49 19.24
C CYS A 109 -7.85 13.37 18.22
N ARG A 110 -8.83 12.49 17.98
CA ARG A 110 -8.66 11.33 17.09
C ARG A 110 -8.48 11.85 15.67
N ALA A 111 -7.24 11.82 15.18
CA ALA A 111 -6.95 12.13 13.79
C ALA A 111 -7.79 11.21 12.86
N PRO A 112 -8.42 11.74 11.80
CA PRO A 112 -9.30 10.98 10.91
C PRO A 112 -8.59 9.79 10.26
N GLU A 113 -7.27 9.86 10.09
CA GLU A 113 -6.45 8.76 9.56
C GLU A 113 -6.51 7.51 10.46
N ASN A 114 -6.53 7.67 11.79
CA ASN A 114 -6.62 6.55 12.72
C ASN A 114 -7.97 5.81 12.56
N LEU A 115 -9.05 6.55 12.31
CA LEU A 115 -10.36 5.94 12.04
C LEU A 115 -10.33 5.16 10.73
N PHE A 116 -9.71 5.70 9.68
CA PHE A 116 -9.56 5.00 8.40
C PHE A 116 -8.80 3.68 8.55
N PHE A 117 -7.65 3.66 9.23
CA PHE A 117 -6.87 2.43 9.41
C PHE A 117 -7.54 1.38 10.27
N ARG A 118 -8.57 1.74 11.05
CA ARG A 118 -9.43 0.79 11.77
C ARG A 118 -10.52 0.19 10.89
N THR A 119 -10.77 0.76 9.70
CA THR A 119 -11.69 0.19 8.72
C THR A 119 -11.04 -0.94 7.93
N GLN A 120 -11.87 -1.83 7.40
CA GLN A 120 -11.43 -2.93 6.54
C GLN A 120 -10.72 -2.42 5.27
N LEU A 121 -11.22 -1.31 4.70
CA LEU A 121 -10.60 -0.63 3.56
C LEU A 121 -9.18 -0.14 3.90
N GLY A 122 -8.98 0.39 5.11
CA GLY A 122 -7.68 0.82 5.60
C GLY A 122 -6.66 -0.33 5.68
N HIS A 123 -7.09 -1.53 6.10
CA HIS A 123 -6.20 -2.70 6.14
C HIS A 123 -5.77 -3.16 4.74
N TYR A 124 -6.68 -3.14 3.76
CA TYR A 124 -6.33 -3.46 2.37
C TYR A 124 -5.40 -2.40 1.77
N ALA A 125 -5.66 -1.12 2.02
CA ALA A 125 -4.81 -0.02 1.58
C ALA A 125 -3.40 -0.09 2.20
N ALA A 126 -3.29 -0.41 3.49
CA ALA A 126 -2.00 -0.64 4.15
C ALA A 126 -1.24 -1.81 3.51
N SER A 127 -1.94 -2.91 3.20
CA SER A 127 -1.33 -4.06 2.51
C SER A 127 -0.87 -3.69 1.10
N LEU A 128 -1.66 -2.90 0.35
CA LEU A 128 -1.27 -2.38 -0.96
C LEU A 128 -0.03 -1.48 -0.89
N VAL A 129 0.06 -0.58 0.11
CA VAL A 129 1.25 0.25 0.34
C VAL A 129 2.47 -0.63 0.61
N LEU A 130 2.32 -1.67 1.45
CA LEU A 130 3.39 -2.62 1.74
C LEU A 130 3.82 -3.40 0.48
N SER A 131 2.89 -3.79 -0.39
CA SER A 131 3.20 -4.39 -1.70
C SER A 131 4.06 -3.47 -2.57
N ASN A 132 3.74 -2.17 -2.61
CA ASN A 132 4.53 -1.19 -3.34
C ASN A 132 5.92 -0.97 -2.72
N VAL A 133 6.10 -1.19 -1.41
CA VAL A 133 7.44 -1.20 -0.79
C VAL A 133 8.29 -2.33 -1.35
N PHE A 134 7.74 -3.54 -1.53
CA PHE A 134 8.48 -4.64 -2.17
C PHE A 134 8.85 -4.32 -3.62
N LEU A 135 7.92 -3.76 -4.39
CA LEU A 135 8.14 -3.40 -5.78
C LEU A 135 9.19 -2.28 -5.94
N THR A 136 9.12 -1.24 -5.11
CA THR A 136 10.12 -0.16 -5.10
C THR A 136 11.48 -0.62 -4.59
N ALA A 137 11.52 -1.52 -3.59
CA ALA A 137 12.78 -2.12 -3.14
C ALA A 137 13.46 -2.91 -4.27
N ALA A 138 12.70 -3.65 -5.07
CA ALA A 138 13.22 -4.32 -6.26
C ALA A 138 13.70 -3.31 -7.32
N GLY A 139 12.93 -2.26 -7.60
CA GLY A 139 13.33 -1.21 -8.55
C GLY A 139 14.57 -0.41 -8.13
N LEU A 140 14.77 -0.17 -6.83
CA LEU A 140 15.99 0.49 -6.32
C LEU A 140 17.25 -0.37 -6.52
N MET A 141 17.10 -1.69 -6.65
CA MET A 141 18.25 -2.56 -6.94
C MET A 141 18.80 -2.37 -8.34
N GLU A 142 17.98 -1.89 -9.28
CA GLU A 142 18.44 -1.51 -10.62
C GLU A 142 19.48 -0.39 -10.56
N PHE A 143 19.45 0.49 -9.55
CA PHE A 143 20.48 1.51 -9.34
C PHE A 143 21.87 0.89 -9.10
N PHE A 144 21.93 -0.20 -8.33
CA PHE A 144 23.19 -0.90 -8.09
C PHE A 144 23.72 -1.56 -9.37
N TRP A 145 22.83 -2.11 -10.20
CA TRP A 145 23.22 -2.68 -11.51
C TRP A 145 23.68 -1.63 -12.51
N VAL A 146 23.03 -0.46 -12.55
CA VAL A 146 23.50 0.68 -13.37
C VAL A 146 24.90 1.09 -12.93
N LYS A 147 25.15 1.21 -11.62
CA LYS A 147 26.48 1.56 -11.09
C LYS A 147 27.53 0.50 -11.43
N GLN A 148 27.16 -0.77 -11.44
CA GLN A 148 28.04 -1.89 -11.79
C GLN A 148 28.14 -2.15 -13.29
N SER A 149 27.41 -1.38 -14.13
CA SER A 149 27.34 -1.55 -15.59
C SER A 149 26.93 -2.95 -16.04
N GLY A 150 26.10 -3.65 -15.25
CA GLY A 150 25.55 -4.95 -15.63
C GLY A 150 24.67 -5.59 -14.56
N ILE A 151 24.01 -6.68 -14.95
CA ILE A 151 23.07 -7.41 -14.10
C ILE A 151 23.75 -8.68 -13.57
N HIS A 152 23.67 -8.88 -12.25
CA HIS A 152 24.00 -10.15 -11.61
C HIS A 152 22.77 -11.04 -11.51
N GLN A 153 22.92 -12.31 -11.88
CA GLN A 153 21.87 -13.31 -11.70
C GLN A 153 21.61 -13.51 -10.19
N GLY A 154 20.42 -13.11 -9.73
CA GLY A 154 20.02 -13.20 -8.33
C GLY A 154 18.53 -13.45 -8.16
N SER A 155 18.18 -14.64 -7.70
CA SER A 155 16.78 -15.06 -7.48
C SER A 155 16.07 -14.21 -6.43
N THR A 156 16.77 -13.72 -5.41
CA THR A 156 16.19 -12.93 -4.31
C THR A 156 15.45 -11.68 -4.81
N PHE A 157 16.00 -10.96 -5.78
CA PHE A 157 15.41 -9.73 -6.28
C PHE A 157 14.20 -9.98 -7.17
N ALA A 158 14.28 -10.99 -8.04
CA ALA A 158 13.15 -11.42 -8.84
C ALA A 158 11.98 -11.87 -7.95
N VAL A 159 12.27 -12.59 -6.85
CA VAL A 159 11.26 -13.00 -5.86
C VAL A 159 10.61 -11.78 -5.19
N LEU A 160 11.38 -10.78 -4.76
CA LEU A 160 10.83 -9.56 -4.16
C LEU A 160 9.92 -8.80 -5.14
N MET A 161 10.35 -8.66 -6.38
CA MET A 161 9.56 -8.05 -7.45
C MET A 161 8.25 -8.83 -7.66
N GLN A 162 8.33 -10.15 -7.68
CA GLN A 162 7.20 -11.05 -7.89
C GLN A 162 6.17 -10.97 -6.74
N ILE A 163 6.64 -10.93 -5.49
CA ILE A 163 5.79 -10.69 -4.31
C ILE A 163 5.08 -9.34 -4.46
N GLY A 164 5.83 -8.29 -4.83
CA GLY A 164 5.30 -6.95 -5.05
C GLY A 164 4.20 -6.91 -6.12
N TYR A 165 4.43 -7.54 -7.28
CA TYR A 165 3.44 -7.59 -8.36
C TYR A 165 2.15 -8.32 -7.98
N TRP A 166 2.27 -9.55 -7.46
CA TRP A 166 1.08 -10.36 -7.12
C TRP A 166 0.26 -9.74 -6.01
N SER A 167 0.92 -9.27 -4.96
CA SER A 167 0.22 -8.65 -3.83
C SER A 167 -0.42 -7.32 -4.23
N THR A 168 0.24 -6.51 -5.07
CA THR A 168 -0.33 -5.27 -5.62
C THR A 168 -1.59 -5.55 -6.45
N CYS A 169 -1.54 -6.53 -7.36
CA CYS A 169 -2.71 -6.92 -8.15
C CYS A 169 -3.85 -7.43 -7.25
N PHE A 170 -3.54 -8.34 -6.33
CA PHE A 170 -4.53 -8.91 -5.43
C PHE A 170 -5.22 -7.85 -4.56
N PHE A 171 -4.45 -6.99 -3.88
CA PHE A 171 -5.03 -5.98 -2.99
C PHE A 171 -5.76 -4.88 -3.74
N SER A 172 -5.35 -4.54 -4.96
CA SER A 172 -6.09 -3.60 -5.81
C SER A 172 -7.45 -4.16 -6.21
N GLY A 173 -7.49 -5.44 -6.61
CA GLY A 173 -8.74 -6.16 -6.87
C GLY A 173 -9.64 -6.25 -5.62
N ALA A 174 -9.06 -6.60 -4.47
CA ALA A 174 -9.79 -6.69 -3.20
C ALA A 174 -10.40 -5.35 -2.77
N ILE A 175 -9.67 -4.24 -2.94
CA ILE A 175 -10.20 -2.88 -2.71
C ILE A 175 -11.37 -2.61 -3.66
N GLY A 176 -11.23 -2.93 -4.95
CA GLY A 176 -12.32 -2.77 -5.92
C GLY A 176 -13.58 -3.54 -5.53
N VAL A 177 -13.44 -4.84 -5.23
CA VAL A 177 -14.56 -5.69 -4.79
C VAL A 177 -15.21 -5.14 -3.53
N HIS A 178 -14.41 -4.78 -2.52
CA HIS A 178 -14.91 -4.22 -1.27
C HIS A 178 -15.69 -2.92 -1.50
N THR A 179 -15.16 -2.02 -2.32
CA THR A 179 -15.80 -0.75 -2.67
C THR A 179 -17.12 -0.99 -3.42
N CYS A 180 -17.16 -1.92 -4.38
CA CYS A 180 -18.39 -2.25 -5.10
C CYS A 180 -19.45 -2.86 -4.18
N ASN A 181 -19.08 -3.83 -3.33
CA ASN A 181 -19.97 -4.44 -2.35
C ASN A 181 -20.56 -3.41 -1.39
N SER A 182 -19.73 -2.46 -0.93
CA SER A 182 -20.16 -1.44 0.02
C SER A 182 -21.04 -0.36 -0.63
N LEU A 183 -20.70 0.09 -1.85
CA LEU A 183 -21.40 1.19 -2.51
C LEU A 183 -22.63 0.73 -3.30
N VAL A 184 -22.46 -0.26 -4.17
CA VAL A 184 -23.50 -0.70 -5.13
C VAL A 184 -24.48 -1.64 -4.43
N PHE A 185 -23.95 -2.70 -3.82
CA PHE A 185 -24.77 -3.75 -3.22
C PHE A 185 -25.18 -3.46 -1.77
N ARG A 186 -24.52 -2.49 -1.12
CA ARG A 186 -24.74 -2.12 0.30
C ARG A 186 -24.65 -3.32 1.24
N LEU A 187 -23.78 -4.25 0.93
CA LEU A 187 -23.59 -5.44 1.74
C LEU A 187 -22.83 -5.08 3.01
N TYR A 188 -23.36 -5.49 4.16
CA TYR A 188 -22.65 -5.34 5.42
C TYR A 188 -21.45 -6.27 5.44
N GLN A 189 -20.25 -5.70 5.52
CA GLN A 189 -19.04 -6.51 5.45
C GLN A 189 -18.56 -6.92 6.84
N ILE A 190 -18.40 -8.23 7.01
CA ILE A 190 -17.97 -8.85 8.26
C ILE A 190 -16.47 -8.57 8.47
N SER A 191 -16.09 -8.12 9.66
CA SER A 191 -14.70 -7.74 9.99
C SER A 191 -13.69 -8.89 9.83
N TYR A 192 -14.08 -10.11 10.19
CA TYR A 192 -13.23 -11.30 10.05
C TYR A 192 -12.86 -11.59 8.58
N LEU A 193 -13.74 -11.31 7.63
CA LEU A 193 -13.49 -11.56 6.21
C LEU A 193 -12.28 -10.76 5.70
N SER A 194 -12.07 -9.53 6.20
CA SER A 194 -10.92 -8.71 5.83
C SER A 194 -9.60 -9.35 6.22
N VAL A 195 -9.52 -9.94 7.41
CA VAL A 195 -8.32 -10.63 7.89
C VAL A 195 -8.03 -11.86 7.03
N VAL A 196 -9.06 -12.66 6.71
CA VAL A 196 -8.93 -13.85 5.85
C VAL A 196 -8.44 -13.48 4.46
N VAL A 197 -9.01 -12.44 3.83
CA VAL A 197 -8.61 -11.96 2.50
C VAL A 197 -7.17 -11.46 2.51
N ILE A 198 -6.74 -10.75 3.56
CA ILE A 198 -5.36 -10.28 3.71
C ILE A 198 -4.38 -11.45 3.85
N ALA A 199 -4.67 -12.40 4.74
CA ALA A 199 -3.85 -13.58 4.92
C ALA A 199 -3.73 -14.37 3.62
N PHE A 200 -4.85 -14.59 2.93
CA PHE A 200 -4.88 -15.27 1.64
C PHE A 200 -4.04 -14.55 0.58
N GLY A 201 -4.18 -13.23 0.45
CA GLY A 201 -3.41 -12.43 -0.51
C GLY A 201 -1.89 -12.53 -0.31
N TRP A 202 -1.43 -12.44 0.94
CA TRP A 202 -0.01 -12.58 1.25
C TRP A 202 0.50 -14.01 1.06
N ILE A 203 -0.24 -15.01 1.52
CA ILE A 203 0.13 -16.43 1.33
C ILE A 203 0.23 -16.74 -0.17
N MET A 204 -0.76 -16.35 -0.97
CA MET A 204 -0.74 -16.57 -2.42
C MET A 204 0.45 -15.87 -3.10
N SER A 205 0.72 -14.61 -2.73
CA SER A 205 1.84 -13.85 -3.31
C SER A 205 3.19 -14.49 -2.98
N LEU A 206 3.38 -14.96 -1.73
CA LEU A 206 4.58 -15.66 -1.30
C LEU A 206 4.73 -17.02 -2.00
N LEU A 207 3.67 -17.83 -2.03
CA LEU A 207 3.70 -19.14 -2.67
C LEU A 207 4.05 -19.03 -4.15
N ILE A 208 3.42 -18.10 -4.87
CA ILE A 208 3.66 -17.91 -6.31
C ILE A 208 5.07 -17.38 -6.57
N ALA A 209 5.56 -16.45 -5.75
CA ALA A 209 6.90 -15.90 -5.92
C ALA A 209 8.01 -16.91 -5.59
N LEU A 210 7.80 -17.77 -4.59
CA LEU A 210 8.75 -18.79 -4.17
C LEU A 210 8.70 -20.06 -5.04
N ALA A 211 7.58 -20.34 -5.70
CA ALA A 211 7.40 -21.56 -6.50
C ALA A 211 8.54 -21.84 -7.51
N PRO A 212 9.05 -20.84 -8.26
CA PRO A 212 10.11 -21.05 -9.23
C PRO A 212 11.51 -21.23 -8.64
N ILE A 213 11.72 -21.00 -7.33
CA ILE A 213 13.04 -21.12 -6.69
C ILE A 213 13.55 -22.57 -6.72
N SER A 214 12.65 -23.56 -6.69
CA SER A 214 13.02 -24.97 -6.79
C SER A 214 13.58 -25.37 -8.15
N GLN A 215 13.35 -24.54 -9.17
CA GLN A 215 13.79 -24.78 -10.53
C GLN A 215 14.98 -23.86 -10.81
N ALA A 216 16.18 -24.45 -10.91
CA ALA A 216 17.37 -23.72 -11.31
C ALA A 216 17.11 -22.98 -12.64
N ASP A 217 17.65 -21.75 -12.74
CA ASP A 217 17.62 -20.93 -13.97
C ASP A 217 16.25 -20.37 -14.41
N VAL A 218 15.20 -20.41 -13.57
CA VAL A 218 13.95 -19.72 -13.94
C VAL A 218 14.07 -18.20 -13.80
N TYR A 219 14.74 -17.74 -12.75
CA TYR A 219 15.01 -16.33 -12.52
C TYR A 219 16.39 -15.96 -13.08
N GLY A 220 16.43 -14.91 -13.89
CA GLY A 220 17.64 -14.47 -14.55
C GLY A 220 17.56 -13.03 -15.07
N PRO A 221 18.63 -12.54 -15.72
CA PRO A 221 18.65 -11.21 -16.32
C PRO A 221 17.72 -11.18 -17.54
N VAL A 222 16.78 -10.23 -17.56
CA VAL A 222 15.80 -10.04 -18.63
C VAL A 222 15.74 -8.57 -19.00
N THR A 223 16.24 -8.22 -20.18
CA THR A 223 16.24 -6.85 -20.74
C THR A 223 16.87 -5.79 -19.82
N VAL A 224 16.08 -5.22 -18.91
CA VAL A 224 16.43 -4.11 -18.01
C VAL A 224 16.51 -4.52 -16.53
N SER A 225 15.96 -5.69 -16.16
CA SER A 225 15.81 -6.11 -14.77
C SER A 225 16.12 -7.60 -14.59
N CYS A 226 15.99 -8.12 -13.36
CA CYS A 226 16.02 -9.55 -13.09
C CYS A 226 14.58 -10.06 -12.92
N GLY A 227 14.19 -11.02 -13.76
CA GLY A 227 12.82 -11.55 -13.83
C GLY A 227 12.79 -12.98 -14.33
N VAL A 228 11.64 -13.43 -14.82
CA VAL A 228 11.48 -14.78 -15.37
C VAL A 228 12.13 -14.86 -16.76
N MET A 229 13.07 -15.79 -16.96
CA MET A 229 13.83 -15.91 -18.21
C MET A 229 12.93 -16.18 -19.44
N THR A 230 13.29 -15.58 -20.57
CA THR A 230 12.61 -15.73 -21.88
C THR A 230 12.51 -17.16 -22.39
N ALA A 231 13.37 -18.06 -21.89
CA ALA A 231 13.31 -19.50 -22.17
C ALA A 231 12.01 -20.17 -21.68
N TYR A 232 11.27 -19.53 -20.76
CA TYR A 232 10.04 -20.06 -20.17
C TYR A 232 8.83 -19.15 -20.45
N PRO A 233 8.36 -19.04 -21.72
CA PRO A 233 7.29 -18.11 -22.10
C PRO A 233 5.98 -18.36 -21.34
N GLY A 234 5.65 -19.62 -21.06
CA GLY A 234 4.47 -19.98 -20.26
C GLY A 234 4.55 -19.45 -18.82
N LYS A 235 5.75 -19.40 -18.23
CA LYS A 235 5.96 -18.85 -16.88
C LYS A 235 5.90 -17.33 -16.90
N ILE A 236 6.46 -16.66 -17.91
CA ILE A 236 6.33 -15.20 -18.06
C ILE A 236 4.85 -14.81 -18.14
N PHE A 237 4.08 -15.51 -18.97
CA PHE A 237 2.64 -15.25 -19.06
C PHE A 237 1.93 -15.52 -17.73
N GLY A 238 2.12 -16.68 -17.12
CA GLY A 238 1.41 -17.07 -15.91
C GLY A 238 1.80 -16.28 -14.66
N LEU A 239 3.08 -15.93 -14.51
CA LEU A 239 3.62 -15.27 -13.33
C LEU A 239 3.53 -13.75 -13.44
N GLU A 240 3.75 -13.16 -14.61
CA GLU A 240 3.87 -11.70 -14.72
C GLU A 240 2.65 -11.07 -15.44
N ALA A 241 2.26 -11.57 -16.61
CA ALA A 241 1.20 -10.94 -17.41
C ALA A 241 -0.22 -11.28 -16.90
N PHE A 242 -0.48 -12.55 -16.57
CA PHE A 242 -1.78 -13.06 -16.17
C PHE A 242 -2.41 -12.32 -14.97
N PRO A 243 -1.75 -12.12 -13.81
CA PRO A 243 -2.36 -11.44 -12.68
C PRO A 243 -2.76 -10.00 -13.03
N VAL A 244 -1.96 -9.31 -13.85
CA VAL A 244 -2.21 -7.93 -14.26
C VAL A 244 -3.41 -7.86 -15.20
N ILE A 245 -3.50 -8.74 -16.18
CA ILE A 245 -4.63 -8.79 -17.11
C ILE A 245 -5.91 -9.17 -16.36
N LEU A 246 -5.84 -10.20 -15.50
CA LEU A 246 -6.97 -10.67 -14.72
C LEU A 246 -7.50 -9.55 -13.82
N VAL A 247 -6.65 -8.89 -13.04
CA VAL A 247 -7.09 -7.79 -12.17
C VAL A 247 -7.60 -6.62 -12.99
N SER A 248 -6.99 -6.30 -14.13
CA SER A 248 -7.45 -5.19 -14.99
C SER A 248 -8.86 -5.43 -15.51
N VAL A 249 -9.14 -6.63 -16.03
CA VAL A 249 -10.49 -7.03 -16.46
C VAL A 249 -11.46 -7.00 -15.28
N LEU A 250 -11.06 -7.55 -14.13
CA LEU A 250 -11.89 -7.55 -12.92
C LEU A 250 -12.23 -6.13 -12.47
N LEU A 251 -11.27 -5.21 -12.47
CA LEU A 251 -11.47 -3.81 -12.11
C LEU A 251 -12.42 -3.14 -13.11
N VAL A 252 -12.28 -3.34 -14.42
CA VAL A 252 -13.23 -2.79 -15.40
C VAL A 252 -14.66 -3.28 -15.13
N ILE A 253 -14.83 -4.59 -14.87
CA ILE A 253 -16.14 -5.17 -14.56
C ILE A 253 -16.71 -4.61 -13.26
N ILE A 254 -15.87 -4.40 -12.23
CA ILE A 254 -16.27 -3.91 -10.90
C ILE A 254 -16.56 -2.40 -10.91
N TYR A 255 -15.77 -1.61 -11.62
CA TYR A 255 -15.95 -0.16 -11.70
C TYR A 255 -17.09 0.24 -12.64
N SER A 256 -17.47 -0.60 -13.59
CA SER A 256 -18.65 -0.39 -14.44
C SER A 256 -19.95 -0.17 -13.64
N PRO A 257 -20.38 -1.05 -12.72
CA PRO A 257 -21.56 -0.82 -11.89
C PRO A 257 -21.38 0.32 -10.89
N ILE A 258 -20.17 0.56 -10.37
CA ILE A 258 -19.91 1.74 -9.52
C ILE A 258 -20.19 3.02 -10.31
N PHE A 259 -19.68 3.11 -11.53
CA PHE A 259 -19.91 4.25 -12.42
C PHE A 259 -21.41 4.43 -12.74
N LEU A 260 -22.11 3.35 -13.10
CA LEU A 260 -23.55 3.39 -13.37
C LEU A 260 -24.39 3.77 -12.14
N PHE A 261 -23.98 3.33 -10.95
CA PHE A 261 -24.64 3.67 -9.70
C PHE A 261 -24.45 5.16 -9.36
N LEU A 262 -23.23 5.68 -9.52
CA LEU A 262 -22.93 7.09 -9.24
C LEU A 262 -23.53 8.04 -10.26
N GLY A 263 -23.64 7.61 -11.53
CA GLY A 263 -24.38 8.34 -12.56
C GLY A 263 -25.90 8.38 -12.33
N GLY A 264 -26.41 7.67 -11.30
CA GLY A 264 -27.83 7.60 -10.98
C GLY A 264 -28.65 6.76 -11.96
N ILE A 265 -27.99 6.03 -12.86
CA ILE A 265 -28.61 5.21 -13.91
C ILE A 265 -29.13 3.90 -13.31
N LEU A 266 -28.38 3.30 -12.37
CA LEU A 266 -28.70 2.03 -11.74
C LEU A 266 -29.46 2.22 -10.42
N HIS A 267 -30.64 1.59 -10.28
CA HIS A 267 -31.35 1.50 -9.00
C HIS A 267 -31.65 0.03 -8.65
N VAL A 268 -31.34 -0.36 -7.41
CA VAL A 268 -31.37 -1.77 -6.94
C VAL A 268 -32.47 -2.03 -5.88
N LYS A 269 -33.27 -1.03 -5.49
CA LYS A 269 -34.41 -1.30 -4.57
C LYS A 269 -35.53 -2.02 -5.33
N GLY A 270 -35.66 -3.32 -5.08
CA GLY A 270 -36.76 -4.16 -5.58
C GLY A 270 -36.58 -4.66 -7.03
N GLY A 271 -35.35 -4.67 -7.55
CA GLY A 271 -35.02 -5.12 -8.91
C GLY A 271 -34.07 -4.15 -9.63
N ILE A 272 -33.48 -4.59 -10.74
CA ILE A 272 -32.60 -3.77 -11.58
C ILE A 272 -33.47 -2.92 -12.50
N LYS A 273 -33.60 -1.62 -12.19
CA LYS A 273 -34.26 -0.65 -13.07
C LYS A 273 -33.23 0.37 -13.58
N LEU A 274 -33.07 0.44 -14.90
CA LEU A 274 -32.23 1.43 -15.57
C LEU A 274 -33.08 2.65 -15.93
N THR A 275 -32.87 3.77 -15.24
CA THR A 275 -33.62 5.00 -15.50
C THR A 275 -32.70 6.03 -16.13
N CYS A 276 -32.89 6.35 -17.41
CA CYS A 276 -32.04 7.32 -18.14
C CYS A 276 -32.35 8.80 -17.83
N LYS A 277 -33.33 9.11 -16.96
CA LYS A 277 -33.65 10.49 -16.55
C LYS A 277 -32.90 10.85 -15.26
N ALA A 278 -31.64 11.27 -15.38
CA ALA A 278 -30.78 11.62 -14.25
C ALA A 278 -31.17 12.94 -13.55
N GLN A 279 -31.70 13.92 -14.30
CA GLN A 279 -31.79 15.32 -13.86
C GLN A 279 -33.00 15.63 -12.94
N GLY A 280 -34.11 14.90 -13.08
CA GLY A 280 -35.31 15.11 -12.24
C GLY A 280 -35.30 14.38 -10.90
N ARG A 281 -34.25 13.59 -10.62
CA ARG A 281 -34.28 12.59 -9.54
C ARG A 281 -33.64 13.07 -8.23
N TRP A 282 -32.68 13.99 -8.29
CA TRP A 282 -32.06 14.60 -7.10
C TRP A 282 -33.03 15.46 -6.27
N CYS A 283 -34.18 15.83 -6.85
CA CYS A 283 -35.20 16.62 -6.17
C CYS A 283 -36.36 15.77 -5.62
N ALA A 284 -36.49 14.50 -6.02
CA ALA A 284 -37.67 13.68 -5.75
C ALA A 284 -37.49 12.64 -4.63
N VAL A 285 -36.28 12.45 -4.11
CA VAL A 285 -36.03 11.61 -2.92
C VAL A 285 -36.02 12.51 -1.70
N THR A 286 -37.22 12.85 -1.24
CA THR A 286 -37.55 13.91 -0.27
C THR A 286 -37.31 13.58 1.21
N ASP A 287 -36.64 12.48 1.57
CA ASP A 287 -36.70 12.02 2.97
C ASP A 287 -35.37 11.99 3.75
N SER A 288 -34.23 12.39 3.15
CA SER A 288 -33.11 12.86 3.96
C SER A 288 -32.16 13.77 3.18
N GLU A 289 -32.21 15.06 3.50
CA GLU A 289 -31.24 16.06 3.06
C GLU A 289 -29.78 15.63 3.36
N GLU A 290 -29.62 14.85 4.42
CA GLU A 290 -28.37 14.23 4.87
C GLU A 290 -27.83 13.17 3.89
N TYR A 291 -28.70 12.36 3.29
CA TYR A 291 -28.30 11.38 2.27
C TYR A 291 -27.90 12.06 0.96
N HIS A 292 -28.57 13.15 0.57
CA HIS A 292 -28.17 13.92 -0.61
C HIS A 292 -26.84 14.64 -0.41
N ARG A 293 -26.57 15.23 0.76
CA ARG A 293 -25.25 15.78 1.08
C ARG A 293 -24.18 14.70 1.10
N PHE A 294 -24.48 13.53 1.68
CA PHE A 294 -23.58 12.38 1.66
C PHE A 294 -23.30 11.91 0.23
N LEU A 295 -24.32 11.71 -0.61
CA LEU A 295 -24.14 11.26 -1.98
C LEU A 295 -23.43 12.29 -2.86
N ALA A 296 -23.70 13.59 -2.67
CA ALA A 296 -23.03 14.66 -3.38
C ALA A 296 -21.55 14.76 -2.96
N ALA A 297 -21.27 14.61 -1.65
CA ALA A 297 -19.89 14.50 -1.16
C ALA A 297 -19.21 13.26 -1.72
N VAL A 298 -19.89 12.11 -1.71
CA VAL A 298 -19.39 10.84 -2.25
C VAL A 298 -19.18 10.90 -3.77
N ALA A 299 -20.05 11.52 -4.55
CA ALA A 299 -19.87 11.69 -5.99
C ALA A 299 -18.68 12.60 -6.32
N LYS A 300 -18.52 13.71 -5.57
CA LYS A 300 -17.39 14.64 -5.70
C LYS A 300 -16.06 13.98 -5.34
N THR A 301 -16.09 12.96 -4.49
CA THR A 301 -14.89 12.28 -3.99
C THR A 301 -14.58 11.00 -4.74
N ILE A 302 -15.58 10.33 -5.32
CA ILE A 302 -15.36 9.13 -6.13
C ILE A 302 -14.90 9.48 -7.55
N SER A 303 -15.25 10.65 -8.11
CA SER A 303 -14.69 11.07 -9.41
C SER A 303 -13.15 10.96 -9.46
N PRO A 304 -12.38 11.49 -8.47
CA PRO A 304 -10.93 11.30 -8.44
C PRO A 304 -10.48 9.86 -8.11
N VAL A 305 -11.25 9.08 -7.34
CA VAL A 305 -10.95 7.66 -7.07
C VAL A 305 -11.07 6.84 -8.34
N LEU A 306 -12.12 7.05 -9.14
CA LEU A 306 -12.31 6.36 -10.42
C LEU A 306 -11.19 6.68 -11.41
N THR A 307 -10.80 7.96 -11.49
CA THR A 307 -9.63 8.38 -12.28
C THR A 307 -8.35 7.70 -11.81
N SER A 308 -8.18 7.48 -10.50
CA SER A 308 -7.03 6.77 -9.96
C SER A 308 -7.01 5.28 -10.31
N CYS A 309 -8.17 4.64 -10.44
CA CYS A 309 -8.26 3.24 -10.89
C CYS A 309 -7.98 3.10 -12.38
N LEU A 310 -8.41 4.06 -13.19
CA LEU A 310 -7.99 4.17 -14.59
C LEU A 310 -6.48 4.40 -14.70
N ALA A 311 -5.91 5.26 -13.84
CA ALA A 311 -4.47 5.47 -13.77
C ALA A 311 -3.73 4.16 -13.43
N PHE A 312 -4.22 3.39 -12.45
CA PHE A 312 -3.66 2.09 -12.09
C PHE A 312 -3.61 1.12 -13.28
N VAL A 313 -4.73 0.93 -13.97
CA VAL A 313 -4.79 0.06 -15.17
C VAL A 313 -3.88 0.60 -16.27
N SER A 314 -3.89 1.90 -16.52
CA SER A 314 -3.06 2.52 -17.56
C SER A 314 -1.55 2.41 -17.30
N LEU A 315 -1.13 2.37 -16.03
CA LEU A 315 0.28 2.25 -15.64
C LEU A 315 0.76 0.80 -15.63
N LEU A 316 -0.11 -0.16 -15.35
CA LEU A 316 0.23 -1.59 -15.38
C LEU A 316 0.05 -2.23 -16.76
N LEU A 317 -0.77 -1.65 -17.64
CA LEU A 317 -0.99 -2.19 -18.98
C LEU A 317 0.31 -2.28 -19.83
N PRO A 318 1.21 -1.28 -19.83
CA PRO A 318 2.45 -1.35 -20.60
C PRO A 318 3.31 -2.57 -20.24
N ILE A 319 3.47 -2.87 -18.95
CA ILE A 319 4.27 -4.03 -18.52
C ILE A 319 3.59 -5.35 -18.88
N ALA A 320 2.26 -5.44 -18.77
CA ALA A 320 1.52 -6.62 -19.22
C ALA A 320 1.67 -6.85 -20.74
N VAL A 321 1.62 -5.79 -21.55
CA VAL A 321 1.81 -5.87 -23.00
C VAL A 321 3.23 -6.32 -23.35
N VAL A 322 4.25 -5.78 -22.68
CA VAL A 322 5.65 -6.22 -22.84
C VAL A 322 5.79 -7.70 -22.53
N ASN A 323 5.24 -8.16 -21.40
CA ASN A 323 5.34 -9.55 -20.97
C ASN A 323 4.56 -10.51 -21.89
N MET A 324 3.41 -10.09 -22.42
CA MET A 324 2.69 -10.87 -23.45
C MET A 324 3.43 -10.94 -24.78
N ALA A 325 4.03 -9.84 -25.23
CA ALA A 325 4.81 -9.83 -26.46
C ALA A 325 6.06 -10.71 -26.30
N GLN A 326 6.70 -10.66 -25.13
CA GLN A 326 7.84 -11.51 -24.78
C GLN A 326 7.45 -12.99 -24.67
N SER A 327 6.31 -13.32 -24.08
CA SER A 327 5.81 -14.71 -24.04
C SER A 327 5.45 -15.25 -25.42
N SER A 328 5.14 -14.37 -26.37
CA SER A 328 4.94 -14.70 -27.79
C SER A 328 6.25 -14.86 -28.57
N GLY A 329 7.42 -14.78 -27.90
CA GLY A 329 8.73 -14.88 -28.54
C GLY A 329 9.16 -13.63 -29.31
N ARG A 330 8.46 -12.49 -29.17
CA ARG A 330 8.85 -11.25 -29.85
C ARG A 330 10.00 -10.57 -29.10
N VAL A 331 10.98 -10.09 -29.86
CA VAL A 331 12.07 -9.29 -29.31
C VAL A 331 11.54 -7.91 -28.96
N ILE A 332 11.62 -7.55 -27.68
CA ILE A 332 11.14 -6.26 -27.19
C ILE A 332 12.26 -5.22 -27.31
N PRO A 333 12.01 -4.06 -27.95
CA PRO A 333 12.98 -2.98 -27.97
C PRO A 333 13.28 -2.48 -26.55
N PHE A 334 14.55 -2.21 -26.25
CA PHE A 334 15.01 -1.76 -24.93
C PHE A 334 14.20 -0.59 -24.37
N GLY A 335 13.93 0.44 -25.18
CA GLY A 335 13.18 1.62 -24.76
C GLY A 335 11.74 1.32 -24.31
N VAL A 336 11.09 0.32 -24.92
CA VAL A 336 9.74 -0.10 -24.52
C VAL A 336 9.78 -0.79 -23.15
N GLY A 337 10.81 -1.60 -22.90
CA GLY A 337 11.04 -2.21 -21.59
C GLY A 337 11.28 -1.17 -20.50
N VAL A 338 12.16 -0.19 -20.75
CA VAL A 338 12.41 0.92 -19.83
C VAL A 338 11.12 1.69 -19.53
N PHE A 339 10.34 2.05 -20.56
CA PHE A 339 9.08 2.76 -20.38
C PHE A 339 8.09 1.99 -19.51
N ALA A 340 7.92 0.68 -19.75
CA ALA A 340 7.05 -0.17 -18.95
C ALA A 340 7.48 -0.21 -17.47
N HIS A 341 8.78 -0.30 -17.20
CA HIS A 341 9.34 -0.26 -15.85
C HIS A 341 9.16 1.11 -15.17
N VAL A 342 9.24 2.21 -15.92
CA VAL A 342 8.92 3.56 -15.41
C VAL A 342 7.44 3.65 -15.01
N CYS A 343 6.52 3.20 -15.87
CA CYS A 343 5.09 3.17 -15.55
C CYS A 343 4.79 2.34 -14.30
N CYS A 344 5.44 1.18 -14.17
CA CYS A 344 5.36 0.34 -12.99
C CYS A 344 5.89 1.04 -11.73
N SER A 345 7.03 1.73 -11.83
CA SER A 345 7.63 2.47 -10.70
C SER A 345 6.75 3.64 -10.24
N MET A 346 6.05 4.30 -11.17
CA MET A 346 5.07 5.37 -10.88
C MET A 346 3.83 4.87 -10.13
N LEU A 347 3.57 3.57 -10.12
CA LEU A 347 2.40 2.99 -9.45
C LEU A 347 2.38 3.30 -7.95
N GLY A 348 3.54 3.26 -7.29
CA GLY A 348 3.64 3.62 -5.87
C GLY A 348 3.29 5.09 -5.60
N LEU A 349 3.67 6.01 -6.49
CA LEU A 349 3.29 7.42 -6.40
C LEU A 349 1.79 7.62 -6.54
N VAL A 350 1.17 6.96 -7.52
CA VAL A 350 -0.28 7.03 -7.73
C VAL A 350 -1.02 6.43 -6.53
N ASN A 351 -0.55 5.31 -5.98
CA ASN A 351 -1.16 4.69 -4.81
C ASN A 351 -1.05 5.57 -3.55
N VAL A 352 0.08 6.24 -3.32
CA VAL A 352 0.24 7.22 -2.24
C VAL A 352 -0.69 8.42 -2.45
N GLY A 353 -0.76 8.93 -3.69
CA GLY A 353 -1.68 10.01 -4.06
C GLY A 353 -3.14 9.66 -3.82
N LEU A 354 -3.55 8.44 -4.18
CA LEU A 354 -4.90 7.91 -3.93
C LEU A 354 -5.20 7.87 -2.42
N MET A 355 -4.25 7.37 -1.62
CA MET A 355 -4.44 7.29 -0.18
C MET A 355 -4.51 8.68 0.46
N TYR A 356 -3.67 9.62 0.04
CA TYR A 356 -3.72 11.01 0.51
C TYR A 356 -5.04 11.70 0.14
N ASN A 357 -5.51 11.50 -1.10
CA ASN A 357 -6.81 11.99 -1.53
C ASN A 357 -7.94 11.40 -0.68
N THR A 358 -7.87 10.10 -0.37
CA THR A 358 -8.85 9.42 0.50
C THR A 358 -8.87 10.05 1.90
N PHE A 359 -7.71 10.33 2.50
CA PHE A 359 -7.66 11.01 3.80
C PHE A 359 -8.25 12.42 3.77
N ARG A 360 -7.91 13.21 2.75
CA ARG A 360 -8.46 14.57 2.58
C ARG A 360 -9.98 14.56 2.48
N VAL A 361 -10.52 13.57 1.78
CA VAL A 361 -11.95 13.38 1.59
C VAL A 361 -12.66 12.96 2.88
N LEU A 362 -12.03 12.13 3.70
CA LEU A 362 -12.63 11.63 4.93
C LEU A 362 -12.55 12.64 6.08
N SER A 363 -11.63 13.59 6.04
CA SER A 363 -11.44 14.61 7.08
C SER A 363 -12.71 15.35 7.51
N PRO A 364 -13.61 15.81 6.62
CA PRO A 364 -14.78 16.62 7.01
C PRO A 364 -15.90 15.83 7.69
N VAL A 365 -15.88 14.50 7.62
CA VAL A 365 -16.93 13.65 8.22
C VAL A 365 -16.72 13.46 9.72
N PHE A 366 -15.52 13.79 10.23
CA PHE A 366 -15.12 13.55 11.61
C PHE A 366 -14.93 14.84 12.43
N HIS A 367 -15.23 16.00 11.85
CA HIS A 367 -15.33 17.29 12.52
C HIS A 367 -16.80 17.66 12.66
#